data_AF-A0A1T4W0F8-F1
#
_entry.id   AF-A0A1T4W0F8-F1
#
_cell.length_a   1.000
_cell.length_b   1.000
_cell.length_c   1.000
_cell.angle_alpha   90.00
_cell.angle_beta   90.00
_cell.angle_gamma   90.00
#
_symmetry.space_group_name_H-M   'P 1'
#
loop_
_entity.id
_entity.type
_entity.pdbx_description
1 polymer ?
#
loop_
_entity_poly.entity_id
_entity_poly.type
_entity_poly.pdbx_seq_one_letter_code
_entity_poly.pdbx_strand_id
1 'polypeptide(L)'
;MTDKIDTTKIKNFPSNNPNARLTKKGKHLYVTESYVRAFNENGAKLCSYKIIGKVVDNRYYSMEEYLQKFKRNGEPRVPEPKTPNRSYVRTKPFSEVKRKAPKYAEGLPAPAMVKNFPHDVEGARIVRVQKIYYVVTTRYFRENGSGRHQYTYLGRVVDGEFFTMEQYRKLFKRNGERRQEEE
;
A
#
# COMPACT_ATOMS: atom_id res chain seq x y z
N MET A 1 -28.54 -34.33 -2.63
CA MET A 1 -29.61 -34.37 -1.62
C MET A 1 -29.50 -33.09 -0.79
N THR A 2 -30.37 -32.11 -1.02
CA THR A 2 -30.50 -30.93 -0.17
C THR A 2 -31.38 -31.32 0.99
N ASP A 3 -30.78 -31.65 2.13
CA ASP A 3 -31.50 -31.71 3.39
C ASP A 3 -32.19 -30.35 3.56
N LYS A 4 -33.50 -30.30 3.35
CA LYS A 4 -34.31 -29.12 3.65
C LYS A 4 -34.25 -28.95 5.16
N ILE A 5 -33.30 -28.16 5.62
CA ILE A 5 -33.19 -27.79 7.02
C ILE A 5 -34.45 -27.00 7.37
N ASP A 6 -35.20 -27.52 8.33
CA ASP A 6 -36.47 -26.97 8.76
C ASP A 6 -36.23 -25.68 9.56
N THR A 7 -36.67 -24.55 9.01
CA THR A 7 -36.52 -23.22 9.63
C THR A 7 -37.33 -23.08 10.91
N THR A 8 -38.38 -23.88 11.10
CA THR A 8 -39.25 -23.84 12.28
C THR A 8 -38.56 -24.33 13.56
N LYS A 9 -37.49 -25.12 13.42
CA LYS A 9 -36.69 -25.63 14.54
C LYS A 9 -35.64 -24.64 15.04
N ILE A 10 -35.49 -23.50 14.37
CA ILE A 10 -34.46 -22.50 14.69
C ILE A 10 -35.08 -21.37 15.52
N LYS A 11 -34.59 -21.22 16.75
CA LYS A 11 -35.02 -20.15 17.65
C LYS A 11 -34.64 -18.79 17.07
N ASN A 12 -35.57 -17.83 17.15
CA ASN A 12 -35.42 -16.46 16.65
C ASN A 12 -35.16 -16.32 15.14
N PHE A 13 -35.49 -17.34 14.34
CA PHE A 13 -35.38 -17.21 12.89
C PHE A 13 -36.22 -16.01 12.40
N PRO A 14 -35.73 -15.21 11.44
CA PRO A 14 -36.46 -14.06 10.91
C PRO A 14 -37.62 -14.50 10.00
N SER A 15 -38.61 -15.20 10.56
CA SER A 15 -39.77 -15.76 9.85
C SER A 15 -40.66 -14.67 9.24
N ASN A 16 -40.61 -13.45 9.77
CA ASN A 16 -41.28 -12.28 9.20
C ASN A 16 -40.68 -11.84 7.86
N ASN A 17 -39.47 -12.30 7.51
CA ASN A 17 -38.84 -12.02 6.24
C ASN A 17 -39.08 -13.18 5.25
N PRO A 18 -39.99 -13.05 4.28
CA PRO A 18 -40.32 -14.13 3.34
C PRO A 18 -39.14 -14.49 2.40
N ASN A 19 -38.14 -13.63 2.31
CA ASN A 19 -36.95 -13.84 1.49
C ASN A 19 -35.78 -14.46 2.27
N ALA A 20 -35.93 -14.69 3.59
CA ALA A 20 -34.92 -15.31 4.41
C ALA A 20 -34.87 -16.83 4.17
N ARG A 21 -33.67 -17.34 3.89
CA ARG A 21 -33.42 -18.76 3.65
C ARG A 21 -32.18 -19.23 4.39
N LEU A 22 -32.18 -20.49 4.77
CA LEU A 22 -30.99 -21.14 5.32
C LEU A 22 -30.08 -21.61 4.19
N THR A 23 -28.81 -21.27 4.31
CA THR A 23 -27.75 -21.70 3.40
C THR A 23 -26.63 -22.34 4.21
N LYS A 24 -26.37 -23.62 3.99
CA LYS A 24 -25.21 -24.31 4.56
C LYS A 24 -23.98 -24.00 3.71
N LYS A 25 -22.93 -23.42 4.32
CA LYS A 25 -21.63 -23.20 3.67
C LYS A 25 -20.54 -23.81 4.54
N GLY A 26 -20.00 -24.94 4.09
CA GLY A 26 -19.04 -25.74 4.87
C GLY A 26 -19.67 -26.23 6.18
N LYS A 27 -18.97 -25.97 7.30
CA LYS A 27 -19.43 -26.33 8.66
C LYS A 27 -20.45 -25.36 9.26
N HIS A 28 -20.74 -24.24 8.58
CA HIS A 28 -21.56 -23.17 9.13
C HIS A 28 -22.91 -23.07 8.43
N LEU A 29 -23.92 -22.70 9.21
CA LEU A 29 -25.27 -22.44 8.73
C LEU A 29 -25.52 -20.93 8.75
N TYR A 30 -25.82 -20.38 7.57
CA TYR A 30 -26.06 -18.96 7.36
C TYR A 30 -27.53 -18.71 7.08
N VAL A 31 -28.03 -17.54 7.48
CA VAL A 31 -29.31 -17.02 7.01
C VAL A 31 -29.03 -15.94 5.98
N THR A 32 -29.60 -16.12 4.80
CA THR A 32 -29.45 -15.22 3.66
C THR A 32 -30.80 -14.64 3.26
N GLU A 33 -30.82 -13.35 2.94
CA GLU A 33 -31.98 -12.68 2.36
C GLU A 33 -31.75 -12.51 0.86
N SER A 34 -32.68 -13.02 0.05
CA SER A 34 -32.69 -12.77 -1.40
C SER A 34 -33.38 -11.44 -1.73
N TYR A 35 -32.79 -10.66 -2.64
CA TYR A 35 -33.40 -9.44 -3.15
C TYR A 35 -33.21 -9.35 -4.68
N VAL A 36 -34.12 -8.66 -5.35
CA VAL A 36 -33.99 -8.40 -6.79
C VAL A 36 -32.94 -7.30 -6.97
N ARG A 37 -31.86 -7.63 -7.68
CA ARG A 37 -30.77 -6.69 -7.96
C ARG A 37 -31.02 -5.90 -9.25
N ALA A 38 -31.53 -6.58 -10.28
CA ALA A 38 -31.79 -6.00 -11.59
C ALA A 38 -32.85 -6.82 -12.34
N PHE A 39 -33.26 -6.32 -13.52
CA PHE A 39 -34.03 -7.07 -14.51
C PHE A 39 -33.15 -7.23 -15.76
N ASN A 40 -33.24 -8.36 -16.46
CA ASN A 40 -32.57 -8.52 -17.75
C ASN A 40 -33.35 -7.80 -18.86
N GLU A 41 -32.78 -7.75 -20.06
CA GLU A 41 -33.40 -7.15 -21.26
C GLU A 41 -34.74 -7.81 -21.63
N ASN A 42 -34.97 -9.05 -21.18
CA ASN A 42 -36.20 -9.81 -21.38
C ASN A 42 -37.19 -9.69 -20.19
N GLY A 43 -36.98 -8.76 -19.25
CA GLY A 43 -37.85 -8.52 -18.10
C GLY A 43 -37.76 -9.57 -16.96
N ALA A 44 -36.86 -10.54 -17.05
CA ALA A 44 -36.63 -11.53 -16.00
C ALA A 44 -35.83 -10.93 -14.82
N LYS A 45 -36.23 -11.29 -13.59
CA LYS A 45 -35.59 -10.83 -12.35
C LYS A 45 -34.22 -11.48 -12.17
N LEU A 46 -33.16 -10.66 -12.03
CA LEU A 46 -31.88 -11.09 -11.49
C LEU A 46 -31.87 -10.92 -9.98
N CYS A 47 -31.93 -12.05 -9.26
CA CYS A 47 -31.86 -12.07 -7.80
C CYS A 47 -30.40 -12.15 -7.30
N SER A 48 -30.10 -11.43 -6.23
CA SER A 48 -28.87 -11.54 -5.46
C SER A 48 -29.21 -11.89 -4.00
N TYR A 49 -28.22 -12.29 -3.22
CA TYR A 49 -28.41 -12.63 -1.81
C TYR A 49 -27.41 -11.89 -0.93
N LYS A 50 -27.85 -11.48 0.25
CA LYS A 50 -26.97 -10.98 1.32
C LYS A 50 -27.07 -11.89 2.53
N ILE A 51 -25.97 -12.04 3.26
CA ILE A 51 -25.96 -12.78 4.53
C ILE A 51 -26.47 -11.83 5.61
N ILE A 52 -27.56 -12.20 6.28
CA ILE A 52 -28.17 -11.40 7.35
C ILE A 52 -27.81 -11.92 8.75
N GLY A 53 -27.39 -13.18 8.85
CA GLY A 53 -26.95 -13.76 10.12
C GLY A 53 -26.46 -15.18 10.01
N LYS A 54 -26.26 -15.80 11.18
CA LYS A 54 -25.76 -17.16 11.34
C LYS A 54 -26.60 -17.92 12.34
N VAL A 55 -26.58 -19.24 12.21
CA VAL A 55 -27.20 -20.16 13.17
C VAL A 55 -26.11 -20.92 13.89
N VAL A 56 -26.13 -20.84 15.21
CA VAL A 56 -25.26 -21.58 16.13
C VAL A 56 -26.19 -22.28 17.12
N ASP A 57 -26.01 -23.60 17.30
CA ASP A 57 -26.81 -24.43 18.23
C ASP A 57 -28.34 -24.20 18.11
N ASN A 58 -28.86 -24.27 16.88
CA ASN A 58 -30.29 -24.07 16.55
C ASN A 58 -30.86 -22.70 16.95
N ARG A 59 -30.01 -21.68 17.14
CA ARG A 59 -30.44 -20.30 17.38
C ARG A 59 -29.90 -19.37 16.32
N TYR A 60 -30.78 -18.54 15.76
CA TYR A 60 -30.41 -17.45 14.87
C TYR A 60 -29.79 -16.29 15.65
N TYR A 61 -28.70 -15.76 15.11
CA TYR A 61 -28.08 -14.51 15.51
C TYR A 61 -27.95 -13.62 14.27
N SER A 62 -28.33 -12.36 14.40
CA SER A 62 -27.99 -11.36 13.38
C SER A 62 -26.47 -11.27 13.20
N MET A 63 -25.99 -10.73 12.09
CA MET A 63 -24.54 -10.60 11.89
C MET A 63 -23.87 -9.77 12.99
N GLU A 64 -24.55 -8.71 13.47
CA GLU A 64 -24.06 -7.86 14.56
C GLU A 64 -23.97 -8.62 15.88
N GLU A 65 -25.05 -9.32 16.26
CA GLU A 65 -25.08 -10.14 17.48
C GLU A 65 -24.05 -11.27 17.42
N TYR A 66 -23.90 -11.89 16.25
CA TYR A 66 -22.93 -12.96 16.03
C TYR A 66 -21.51 -12.43 16.22
N LEU A 67 -21.17 -11.26 15.67
CA LEU A 67 -19.84 -10.66 15.82
C LEU A 67 -19.53 -10.27 17.26
N GLN A 68 -20.53 -9.88 18.04
CA GLN A 68 -20.34 -9.59 19.47
C GLN A 68 -20.06 -10.85 20.28
N LYS A 69 -20.83 -11.92 20.04
CA LYS A 69 -20.86 -13.12 20.89
C LYS A 69 -19.93 -14.24 20.43
N PHE A 70 -19.51 -14.25 19.18
CA PHE A 70 -18.78 -15.36 18.58
C PHE A 70 -17.58 -14.90 17.74
N LYS A 71 -16.59 -15.79 17.63
CA LYS A 71 -15.47 -15.70 16.69
C LYS A 71 -15.92 -16.14 15.28
N ARG A 72 -15.07 -15.92 14.28
CA ARG A 72 -15.35 -16.29 12.88
C ARG A 72 -15.61 -17.79 12.69
N ASN A 73 -14.92 -18.64 13.45
CA ASN A 73 -15.04 -20.10 13.46
C ASN A 73 -16.29 -20.62 14.21
N GLY A 74 -17.10 -19.75 14.81
CA GLY A 74 -18.33 -20.14 15.52
C GLY A 74 -18.16 -20.37 17.02
N GLU A 75 -16.93 -20.30 17.54
CA GLU A 75 -16.69 -20.40 18.98
C GLU A 75 -17.19 -19.15 19.71
N PRO A 76 -17.67 -19.27 20.97
CA PRO A 76 -17.95 -18.13 21.82
C PRO A 76 -16.74 -17.20 21.95
N ARG A 77 -16.99 -15.91 21.86
CA ARG A 77 -15.98 -14.88 22.07
C ARG A 77 -15.86 -14.67 23.57
N VAL A 78 -14.67 -14.95 24.12
CA VAL A 78 -14.35 -14.52 25.48
C VAL A 78 -14.22 -12.99 25.44
N PRO A 79 -14.87 -12.24 26.35
CA PRO A 79 -14.69 -10.80 26.41
C PRO A 79 -13.24 -10.49 26.74
N GLU A 80 -12.46 -10.10 25.74
CA GLU A 80 -11.12 -9.56 25.98
C GLU A 80 -11.29 -8.18 26.64
N PRO A 81 -10.54 -7.89 27.71
CA PRO A 81 -10.57 -6.56 28.30
C PRO A 81 -10.22 -5.54 27.21
N LYS A 82 -11.07 -4.52 27.03
CA LYS A 82 -10.81 -3.42 26.10
C LYS A 82 -9.46 -2.80 26.48
N THR A 83 -8.40 -3.15 25.77
CA THR A 83 -7.13 -2.47 25.93
C THR A 83 -7.36 -1.00 25.61
N PRO A 84 -7.01 -0.06 26.50
CA PRO A 84 -7.19 1.35 26.22
C PRO A 84 -6.48 1.68 24.90
N ASN A 85 -7.12 2.51 24.07
CA ASN A 85 -6.52 2.99 22.84
C ASN A 85 -5.12 3.51 23.18
N ARG A 86 -4.08 2.85 22.66
CA ARG A 86 -2.69 3.33 22.81
C ARG A 86 -2.63 4.73 22.22
N SER A 87 -2.63 5.75 23.06
CA SER A 87 -2.28 7.09 22.64
C SER A 87 -0.83 7.02 22.17
N TYR A 88 -0.61 7.36 20.89
CA TYR A 88 0.74 7.41 20.36
C TYR A 88 1.44 8.63 20.96
N VAL A 89 2.04 8.45 22.14
CA VAL A 89 2.91 9.46 22.75
C VAL A 89 4.31 9.20 22.23
N ARG A 90 4.80 10.09 21.36
CA ARG A 90 6.19 10.06 20.89
C ARG A 90 7.11 10.34 22.08
N THR A 91 7.64 9.29 22.70
CA THR A 91 8.43 9.33 23.93
C THR A 91 9.89 9.75 23.72
N LYS A 92 10.36 9.82 22.47
CA LYS A 92 11.74 10.24 22.18
C LYS A 92 11.77 11.71 21.76
N PRO A 93 12.61 12.55 22.38
CA PRO A 93 12.90 13.88 21.84
C PRO A 93 13.39 13.72 20.40
N PHE A 94 13.19 14.76 19.57
CA PHE A 94 13.70 14.82 18.22
C PHE A 94 15.24 14.75 18.27
N SER A 95 15.79 13.53 18.31
CA SER A 95 17.21 13.34 18.07
C SER A 95 17.41 13.59 16.58
N GLU A 96 18.22 14.57 16.23
CA GLU A 96 18.67 14.76 14.86
C GLU A 96 19.17 13.41 14.34
N VAL A 97 18.44 12.85 13.38
CA VAL A 97 18.85 11.60 12.75
C VAL A 97 20.11 11.96 11.98
N LYS A 98 21.29 11.65 12.53
CA LYS A 98 22.57 11.78 11.82
C LYS A 98 22.38 11.12 10.46
N ARG A 99 22.48 11.91 9.39
CA ARG A 99 22.30 11.43 8.03
C ARG A 99 23.32 10.33 7.80
N LYS A 100 22.86 9.10 7.53
CA LYS A 100 23.76 8.05 7.09
C LYS A 100 24.42 8.51 5.80
N ALA A 101 25.75 8.38 5.72
CA ALA A 101 26.47 8.63 4.49
C ALA A 101 25.80 7.86 3.32
N PRO A 102 25.70 8.45 2.13
CA PRO A 102 25.07 7.79 1.00
C PRO A 102 25.81 6.49 0.69
N LYS A 103 25.08 5.36 0.64
CA LYS A 103 25.63 4.10 0.14
C LYS A 103 25.89 4.28 -1.36
N TYR A 104 27.16 4.25 -1.79
CA TYR A 104 27.51 4.26 -3.20
C TYR A 104 27.02 2.97 -3.85
N ALA A 105 26.35 3.06 -4.99
CA ALA A 105 25.92 1.88 -5.72
C ALA A 105 27.15 1.17 -6.31
N GLU A 106 27.16 -0.16 -6.25
CA GLU A 106 28.23 -0.98 -6.83
C GLU A 106 28.34 -0.69 -8.34
N GLY A 107 29.57 -0.53 -8.83
CA GLY A 107 29.85 -0.22 -10.24
C GLY A 107 29.80 1.26 -10.62
N LEU A 108 29.67 2.18 -9.67
CA LEU A 108 29.91 3.61 -9.88
C LEU A 108 31.36 3.98 -9.58
N PRO A 109 31.97 4.94 -10.31
CA PRO A 109 33.25 5.49 -9.91
C PRO A 109 33.13 6.13 -8.52
N ALA A 110 34.16 5.95 -7.69
CA ALA A 110 34.22 6.64 -6.42
C ALA A 110 34.36 8.15 -6.67
N PRO A 111 33.72 9.04 -5.89
CA PRO A 111 33.88 10.48 -6.05
C PRO A 111 35.33 10.95 -6.07
N ALA A 112 36.19 10.33 -5.25
CA ALA A 112 37.62 10.63 -5.19
C ALA A 112 38.39 10.29 -6.47
N MET A 113 37.85 9.44 -7.35
CA MET A 113 38.45 9.09 -8.64
C MET A 113 37.97 10.01 -9.77
N VAL A 114 37.00 10.90 -9.51
CA VAL A 114 36.43 11.80 -10.51
C VAL A 114 37.11 13.16 -10.42
N LYS A 115 37.74 13.59 -11.51
CA LYS A 115 38.41 14.89 -11.59
C LYS A 115 37.37 16.01 -11.48
N ASN A 116 37.71 17.07 -10.74
CA ASN A 116 36.86 18.24 -10.45
C ASN A 116 35.55 17.89 -9.73
N PHE A 117 35.46 16.77 -9.03
CA PHE A 117 34.26 16.43 -8.27
C PHE A 117 33.98 17.50 -7.19
N PRO A 118 32.72 17.97 -7.03
CA PRO A 118 32.37 19.01 -6.07
C PRO A 118 32.30 18.45 -4.64
N HIS A 119 33.47 18.26 -4.02
CA HIS A 119 33.62 17.76 -2.65
C HIS A 119 33.16 18.75 -1.58
N ASP A 120 33.12 20.03 -1.94
CA ASP A 120 32.60 21.14 -1.13
C ASP A 120 31.07 21.09 -0.97
N VAL A 121 30.36 20.46 -1.91
CA VAL A 121 28.89 20.35 -1.87
C VAL A 121 28.46 19.17 -0.99
N GLU A 122 27.89 19.49 0.18
CA GLU A 122 27.43 18.48 1.13
C GLU A 122 26.40 17.52 0.50
N GLY A 123 26.68 16.22 0.60
CA GLY A 123 25.79 15.18 0.10
C GLY A 123 25.79 15.02 -1.42
N ALA A 124 26.72 15.65 -2.14
CA ALA A 124 26.95 15.37 -3.55
C ALA A 124 27.35 13.89 -3.73
N ARG A 125 26.67 13.22 -4.66
CA ARG A 125 26.96 11.82 -5.01
C ARG A 125 26.75 11.56 -6.49
N ILE A 126 27.44 10.53 -6.97
CA ILE A 126 27.29 10.05 -8.34
C ILE A 126 26.09 9.12 -8.39
N VAL A 127 25.23 9.29 -9.39
CA VAL A 127 24.13 8.38 -9.72
C VAL A 127 24.21 8.04 -11.20
N ARG A 128 23.91 6.79 -11.54
CA ARG A 128 23.79 6.35 -12.92
C ARG A 128 22.32 6.41 -13.32
N VAL A 129 22.01 7.20 -14.34
CA VAL A 129 20.70 7.22 -14.99
C VAL A 129 20.92 6.71 -16.41
N GLN A 130 20.42 5.49 -16.67
CA GLN A 130 20.67 4.76 -17.91
C GLN A 130 22.19 4.55 -18.17
N LYS A 131 22.75 5.28 -19.14
CA LYS A 131 24.18 5.24 -19.53
C LYS A 131 24.95 6.50 -19.12
N ILE A 132 24.29 7.44 -18.44
CA ILE A 132 24.88 8.73 -18.09
C ILE A 132 25.11 8.77 -16.58
N TYR A 133 26.31 9.21 -16.19
CA TYR A 133 26.65 9.47 -14.80
C TYR A 133 26.36 10.93 -14.48
N TYR A 134 25.51 11.14 -13.47
CA TYR A 134 25.16 12.47 -12.96
C TYR A 134 25.73 12.65 -11.56
N VAL A 135 26.10 13.88 -11.24
CA VAL A 135 26.35 14.29 -9.86
C VAL A 135 25.13 15.02 -9.35
N VAL A 136 24.58 14.55 -8.23
CA VAL A 136 23.33 15.06 -7.65
C VAL A 136 23.46 15.30 -6.16
N THR A 137 22.67 16.25 -5.66
CA THR A 137 22.30 16.32 -4.24
C THR A 137 20.86 15.84 -4.08
N THR A 138 20.54 15.27 -2.91
CA THR A 138 19.19 14.76 -2.62
C THR A 138 18.61 15.49 -1.42
N ARG A 139 17.49 16.18 -1.60
CA ARG A 139 16.72 16.78 -0.51
C ARG A 139 15.55 15.87 -0.16
N TYR A 140 15.47 15.45 1.09
CA TYR A 140 14.33 14.68 1.61
C TYR A 140 13.34 15.63 2.30
N PHE A 141 12.05 15.49 2.00
CA PHE A 141 10.99 16.29 2.60
C PHE A 141 9.73 15.46 2.80
N ARG A 142 8.75 15.99 3.53
CA ARG A 142 7.43 15.37 3.70
C ARG A 142 6.38 16.23 3.02
N GLU A 143 5.51 15.60 2.25
CA GLU A 143 4.40 16.22 1.56
C GLU A 143 3.16 15.34 1.75
N ASN A 144 2.07 15.90 2.28
CA ASN A 144 0.83 15.17 2.57
C ASN A 144 1.04 13.89 3.41
N GLY A 145 1.87 13.97 4.45
CA GLY A 145 2.20 12.83 5.33
C GLY A 145 3.13 11.78 4.72
N SER A 146 3.47 11.90 3.43
CA SER A 146 4.35 10.97 2.72
C SER A 146 5.76 11.51 2.61
N GLY A 147 6.76 10.65 2.81
CA GLY A 147 8.16 10.99 2.58
C GLY A 147 8.47 11.07 1.08
N ARG A 148 9.08 12.17 0.64
CA ARG A 148 9.52 12.39 -0.74
C ARG A 148 11.00 12.77 -0.78
N HIS A 149 11.61 12.59 -1.94
CA HIS A 149 12.97 13.03 -2.22
C HIS A 149 13.00 13.78 -3.56
N GLN A 150 13.78 14.85 -3.61
CA GLN A 150 14.03 15.64 -4.80
C GLN A 150 15.52 15.63 -5.11
N TYR A 151 15.85 15.33 -6.36
CA TYR A 151 17.22 15.42 -6.88
C TYR A 151 17.47 16.80 -7.47
N THR A 152 18.60 17.39 -7.10
CA THR A 152 19.17 18.54 -7.79
C THR A 152 20.39 18.08 -8.57
N TYR A 153 20.35 18.25 -9.90
CA TYR A 153 21.44 17.84 -10.79
C TYR A 153 22.49 18.94 -10.87
N LEU A 154 23.69 18.65 -10.37
CA LEU A 154 24.82 19.59 -10.40
C LEU A 154 25.56 19.53 -11.76
N GLY A 155 25.65 18.33 -12.32
CA GLY A 155 26.41 18.10 -13.55
C GLY A 155 26.49 16.65 -13.95
N ARG A 156 27.41 16.35 -14.86
CA ARG A 156 27.64 15.03 -15.44
C ARG A 156 29.11 14.63 -15.30
N VAL A 157 29.35 13.33 -15.25
CA VAL A 157 30.69 12.76 -15.34
C VAL A 157 30.87 12.13 -16.71
N VAL A 158 31.87 12.59 -17.45
CA VAL A 158 32.25 12.06 -18.77
C VAL A 158 33.72 11.71 -18.69
N ASP A 159 34.08 10.46 -19.05
CA ASP A 159 35.46 9.96 -19.05
C ASP A 159 36.24 10.22 -17.74
N GLY A 160 35.53 10.15 -16.60
CA GLY A 160 36.12 10.36 -15.27
C GLY A 160 36.28 11.81 -14.85
N GLU A 161 35.80 12.78 -15.62
CA GLU A 161 35.82 14.21 -15.27
C GLU A 161 34.41 14.76 -15.05
N PHE A 162 34.25 15.55 -14.00
CA PHE A 162 33.00 16.25 -13.70
C PHE A 162 32.90 17.55 -14.50
N PHE A 163 31.75 17.72 -15.15
CA PHE A 163 31.34 18.95 -15.80
C PHE A 163 30.03 19.43 -15.18
N THR A 164 29.97 20.71 -14.80
CA THR A 164 28.69 21.32 -14.39
C THR A 164 27.66 21.23 -15.52
N MET A 165 26.38 21.36 -15.19
CA MET A 165 25.34 21.34 -16.24
C MET A 165 25.56 22.40 -17.31
N GLU A 166 26.12 23.56 -16.96
CA GLU A 166 26.46 24.62 -17.90
C GLU A 166 27.66 24.27 -18.78
N GLN A 167 28.76 23.83 -18.17
CA GLN A 167 29.96 23.38 -18.90
C GLN A 167 29.61 22.24 -19.87
N TYR A 168 28.83 21.27 -19.39
CA TYR A 168 28.41 20.15 -20.20
C TYR A 168 27.58 20.59 -21.41
N ARG A 169 26.65 21.54 -21.24
CA ARG A 169 25.84 22.04 -22.35
C ARG A 169 26.66 22.77 -23.42
N LYS A 170 27.75 23.44 -23.01
CA LYS A 170 28.68 24.11 -23.92
C LYS A 170 29.55 23.11 -24.69
N LEU A 171 30.13 22.14 -24.00
CA LEU A 171 31.14 21.24 -24.55
C LEU A 171 30.57 19.97 -25.19
N PHE A 172 29.37 19.55 -24.80
CA PHE A 172 28.80 18.28 -25.21
C PHE A 172 27.37 18.45 -25.76
N LYS A 173 27.00 17.51 -26.63
CA LYS A 173 25.63 17.29 -27.08
C LYS A 173 24.85 16.51 -26.02
N ARG A 174 23.52 16.47 -26.18
CA ARG A 174 22.62 15.75 -25.24
C ARG A 174 22.96 14.26 -25.12
N ASN A 175 23.43 13.65 -26.20
CA ASN A 175 23.82 12.23 -26.32
C ASN A 175 25.18 11.89 -25.69
N GLY A 176 25.98 12.88 -25.25
CA GLY A 176 27.31 12.62 -24.66
C GLY A 176 28.49 12.91 -25.59
N GLU A 177 28.24 13.12 -26.88
CA GLU A 177 29.31 13.45 -27.83
C GLU A 177 29.84 14.87 -27.59
N ARG A 178 31.15 15.07 -27.72
CA ARG A 178 31.73 16.40 -27.74
C ARG A 178 31.17 17.19 -28.93
N ARG A 179 30.86 18.46 -28.71
CA ARG A 179 30.67 19.40 -29.81
C ARG A 179 32.04 19.66 -30.41
N GLN A 180 32.13 19.57 -31.73
CA GLN A 180 33.32 20.04 -32.42
C GLN A 180 33.42 21.55 -32.15
N GLU A 181 34.57 22.01 -31.66
CA GLU A 181 34.87 23.43 -31.63
C GLU A 181 35.00 23.85 -33.11
N GLU A 182 34.03 24.62 -33.61
CA GLU A 182 34.23 25.37 -34.83
C GLU A 182 35.24 26.46 -34.48
N GLU A 183 36.48 26.31 -34.98
CA GLU A 183 37.50 27.38 -35.01
C GLU A 183 37.02 28.58 -35.83
#